data_AF-A0A926DQ79-F1
#
_entry.id   AF-A0A926DQ79-F1
#
_cell.length_a   1.000
_cell.length_b   1.000
_cell.length_c   1.000
_cell.angle_alpha   90.00
_cell.angle_beta   90.00
_cell.angle_gamma   90.00
#
_symmetry.space_group_name_H-M   'P 1'
#
loop_
_entity.id
_entity.type
_entity.pdbx_description
1 polymer ?
#
loop_
_entity_poly.entity_id
_entity_poly.type
_entity_poly.pdbx_seq_one_letter_code
_entity_poly.pdbx_strand_id
1 'polypeptide(L)' 'MNIPASKAQQKAVSKYMKENYDEVKLRMEKGKKDKIKSHADAAGESMNGFINRAIDETMERDNKE' A
#
# COMPACT_ATOMS: atom_id res chain seq x y z
N MET A 1 8.69 -18.24 -20.62
CA MET A 1 9.64 -18.68 -19.58
C MET A 1 9.58 -17.68 -18.43
N ASN A 2 9.11 -18.08 -17.25
CA ASN A 2 9.15 -17.24 -16.04
C ASN A 2 10.38 -17.67 -15.24
N ILE A 3 11.53 -17.00 -15.44
CA ILE A 3 12.75 -17.31 -14.70
C ILE A 3 12.53 -16.79 -13.27
N PRO A 4 12.45 -17.64 -12.24
CA PRO A 4 12.35 -17.17 -10.87
C PRO A 4 13.61 -16.37 -10.55
N ALA A 5 13.43 -15.16 -10.01
CA ALA A 5 14.53 -14.32 -9.57
C ALA A 5 15.50 -15.14 -8.70
N SER A 6 16.80 -15.02 -8.97
CA SER A 6 17.84 -15.73 -8.23
C SER A 6 17.73 -15.45 -6.73
N LYS A 7 18.21 -16.39 -5.88
CA LYS A 7 18.23 -16.20 -4.42
C LYS A 7 18.92 -14.89 -3.99
N ALA A 8 19.89 -14.41 -4.79
CA ALA A 8 20.55 -13.13 -4.57
C ALA A 8 19.63 -11.93 -4.86
N GLN A 9 18.88 -11.97 -5.96
CA GLN A 9 17.89 -10.93 -6.28
C GLN A 9 16.76 -10.89 -5.26
N GLN A 10 16.27 -12.05 -4.80
CA GLN A 10 15.25 -12.10 -3.75
C GLN A 10 15.73 -11.44 -2.45
N LYS A 11 16.96 -11.73 -2.00
CA LYS A 11 17.56 -11.09 -0.82
C LYS A 11 17.71 -9.58 -0.98
N ALA A 12 18.15 -9.11 -2.15
CA ALA A 12 18.30 -7.68 -2.43
C ALA A 12 16.95 -6.95 -2.39
N VAL A 13 15.91 -7.53 -3.00
CA VAL A 13 14.55 -6.98 -2.97
C VAL A 13 14.00 -6.95 -1.54
N SER A 14 14.14 -8.03 -0.77
CA SER A 14 13.69 -8.05 0.63
C SER A 14 14.42 -7.03 1.50
N LYS A 15 15.73 -6.84 1.30
CA LYS A 15 16.49 -5.82 2.04
C LYS A 15 15.99 -4.42 1.70
N TYR A 16 15.83 -4.13 0.42
CA TYR A 16 15.31 -2.84 -0.05
C TYR A 16 13.90 -2.56 0.49
N MET A 17 13.00 -3.56 0.44
CA MET A 17 11.66 -3.42 0.99
C MET A 17 11.68 -3.10 2.49
N LYS A 18 12.50 -3.80 3.27
CA LYS A 18 12.61 -3.58 4.72
C LYS A 18 13.23 -2.23 5.08
N GLU A 19 14.18 -1.74 4.27
CA GLU A 19 14.86 -0.46 4.55
C GLU A 19 14.05 0.76 4.12
N ASN A 20 13.12 0.62 3.16
CA ASN A 20 12.43 1.76 2.54
C ASN A 20 10.92 1.81 2.79
N TYR A 21 10.31 0.72 3.30
CA TYR A 21 8.87 0.63 3.46
C TYR A 21 8.50 0.06 4.84
N ASP A 22 7.63 0.77 5.55
CA ASP A 22 6.94 0.25 6.72
C ASP A 22 5.70 -0.54 6.29
N GLU A 23 5.70 -1.86 6.54
CA GLU A 23 4.55 -2.71 6.24
C GLU A 23 3.54 -2.75 7.39
N VAL A 24 2.31 -2.31 7.12
CA VAL A 24 1.20 -2.39 8.08
C VAL A 24 0.17 -3.41 7.63
N LYS A 25 -0.16 -4.37 8.52
CA LYS A 25 -1.28 -5.30 8.29
C LYS A 25 -2.60 -4.65 8.64
N LEU A 26 -3.35 -4.27 7.62
CA LEU A 26 -4.67 -3.64 7.78
C LEU A 26 -5.78 -4.70 7.75
N ARG A 27 -6.54 -4.79 8.85
CA ARG A 27 -7.74 -5.63 8.94
C ARG A 27 -8.98 -4.79 8.67
N MET A 28 -9.84 -5.28 7.78
CA MET A 28 -11.10 -4.65 7.44
C MET A 28 -12.20 -5.70 7.33
N GLU A 29 -13.44 -5.25 7.40
CA GLU A 29 -14.61 -6.09 7.12
C GLU A 29 -14.61 -6.59 5.67
N LYS A 30 -15.24 -7.75 5.47
CA LYS A 30 -15.39 -8.34 4.13
C LYS A 30 -16.14 -7.36 3.20
N GLY A 31 -15.63 -7.20 1.98
CA GLY A 31 -16.18 -6.28 0.97
C GLY A 31 -15.68 -4.83 1.07
N LYS A 32 -15.06 -4.41 2.18
CA LYS A 32 -14.50 -3.05 2.29
C LYS A 32 -13.30 -2.86 1.36
N LYS A 33 -12.47 -3.89 1.20
CA LYS A 33 -11.34 -3.89 0.26
C LYS A 33 -11.79 -3.59 -1.18
N ASP A 34 -12.87 -4.22 -1.63
CA ASP A 34 -13.37 -4.04 -2.99
C ASP A 34 -13.92 -2.63 -3.20
N LYS A 35 -14.61 -2.07 -2.19
CA LYS A 35 -15.06 -0.67 -2.22
C LYS A 35 -13.89 0.31 -2.35
N ILE A 36 -12.84 0.10 -1.57
CA ILE A 36 -11.63 0.94 -1.62
C ILE A 36 -10.96 0.81 -2.99
N LYS A 37 -10.82 -0.41 -3.50
CA LYS A 37 -10.25 -0.66 -4.81
C LYS A 37 -11.04 0.05 -5.91
N SER A 38 -12.36 -0.12 -5.96
CA SER A 38 -13.20 0.55 -6.95
C SER A 38 -13.13 2.07 -6.85
N HIS A 39 -13.01 2.62 -5.65
CA HIS A 39 -12.86 4.05 -5.45
C HIS A 39 -11.51 4.57 -5.96
N ALA A 40 -10.42 3.87 -5.62
CA ALA A 40 -9.08 4.19 -6.10
C ALA A 40 -9.00 4.07 -7.65
N ASP A 41 -9.55 3.00 -8.21
CA ASP A 41 -9.61 2.78 -9.66
C ASP A 41 -10.39 3.91 -10.36
N ALA A 42 -11.51 4.38 -9.77
CA ALA A 42 -12.28 5.51 -10.29
C ALA A 42 -11.52 6.85 -10.20
N ALA A 43 -10.66 7.01 -9.20
CA ALA A 43 -9.77 8.16 -9.06
C ALA A 43 -8.49 8.05 -9.91
N GLY A 44 -8.28 6.93 -10.62
CA GLY A 44 -7.09 6.68 -11.42
C GLY A 44 -5.83 6.41 -10.59
N GLU A 45 -5.98 6.05 -9.31
CA GLU A 45 -4.87 5.80 -8.40
C GLU A 45 -4.84 4.34 -7.92
N SER A 46 -3.67 3.89 -7.45
CA SER A 46 -3.60 2.54 -6.86
C SER A 46 -4.30 2.51 -5.50
N MET A 47 -4.86 1.36 -5.14
CA MET A 47 -5.46 1.15 -3.81
C MET A 47 -4.51 1.52 -2.66
N ASN A 48 -3.22 1.22 -2.79
CA ASN A 48 -2.21 1.58 -1.79
C ASN A 48 -1.98 3.09 -1.71
N GLY A 49 -1.91 3.75 -2.88
CA GLY A 49 -1.78 5.21 -2.97
C GLY A 49 -2.97 5.92 -2.32
N PHE A 50 -4.20 5.46 -2.62
CA PHE A 50 -5.42 5.98 -2.00
C PHE A 50 -5.40 5.83 -0.48
N ILE A 51 -4.99 4.66 0.04
CA ILE A 51 -4.93 4.42 1.49
C ILE A 51 -3.93 5.37 2.16
N ASN A 52 -2.73 5.53 1.59
CA ASN A 52 -1.73 6.44 2.16
C ASN A 52 -2.22 7.89 2.12
N ARG A 53 -2.76 8.35 0.99
CA ARG A 53 -3.33 9.70 0.86
C ARG A 53 -4.44 9.94 1.87
N ALA A 54 -5.35 8.98 2.06
CA ALA A 54 -6.42 9.10 3.04
C ALA A 54 -5.92 9.18 4.49
N ILE A 55 -4.83 8.49 4.82
CA ILE A 55 -4.17 8.59 6.13
C ILE A 55 -3.58 9.99 6.31
N ASP A 56 -2.80 10.46 5.33
CA ASP A 56 -2.14 11.78 5.37
C ASP A 56 -3.18 12.91 5.49
N GLU A 57 -4.22 12.89 4.66
CA GLU A 57 -5.31 13.89 4.70
C GLU A 57 -6.06 13.89 6.04
N THR A 58 -6.19 12.72 6.68
CA THR A 58 -6.84 12.62 8.00
C THR A 58 -5.93 13.18 9.08
N MET A 59 -4.65 12.81 9.09
CA MET A 59 -3.67 13.36 10.02
C MET A 59 -3.52 14.89 9.89
N GLU A 60 -3.51 15.42 8.66
CA GLU A 60 -3.46 16.86 8.43
C GLU A 60 -4.70 17.59 8.95
N ARG A 61 -5.89 16.96 8.84
CA ARG A 61 -7.14 17.53 9.34
C ARG A 61 -7.18 17.53 10.87
N ASP A 62 -6.75 16.42 11.49
CA ASP A 62 -6.73 16.27 12.95
C ASP A 62 -5.71 17.22 13.60
N ASN A 63 -4.60 17.54 12.93
CA ASN A 63 -3.60 18.51 13.40
C ASN A 63 -3.98 19.99 13.17
N LYS A 64 -5.10 20.26 12.49
CA LYS A 64 -5.58 21.62 12.22
C LYS A 64 -6.66 22.09 13.20
N GLU A 65 -7.02 21.26 14.18
CA GLU A 65 -7.79 21.66 15.39
C GLU A 65 -6.86 22.07 16.53
#